data_AF-A0A502CYL0-F1
#
_entry.id   AF-A0A502CYL0-F1
#
_cell.length_a   1.000
_cell.length_b   1.000
_cell.length_c   1.000
_cell.angle_alpha   90.00
_cell.angle_beta   90.00
_cell.angle_gamma   90.00
#
_symmetry.space_group_name_H-M   'P 1'
#
loop_
_entity.id
_entity.type
_entity.pdbx_description
1 polymer ?
#
loop_
_entity_poly.entity_id
_entity_poly.type
_entity_poly.pdbx_seq_one_letter_code
_entity_poly.pdbx_strand_id
1 'polypeptide(L)' 'MSESPRASVIYYCPFCAEEDLRPVEEPQGAWRCNACARVFTVQMAALDTSRIPGRVREEEELQSRRQS' A
#
# COMPACT_ATOMS: atom_id res chain seq x y z
N MET A 1 6.49 -22.53 12.99
CA MET A 1 6.95 -21.13 13.00
C MET A 1 5.74 -20.33 12.56
N SER A 2 5.17 -19.49 13.43
CA SER A 2 3.93 -18.76 13.11
C SER A 2 4.24 -17.73 12.04
N GLU A 3 3.80 -18.00 10.82
CA GLU A 3 3.85 -17.07 9.70
C GLU A 3 2.78 -16.01 9.96
N SER A 4 3.08 -15.05 10.85
CA SER A 4 2.25 -13.86 10.96
C SER A 4 2.30 -13.17 9.61
N PRO A 5 1.18 -13.04 8.87
CA PRO A 5 1.16 -12.29 7.64
C PRO A 5 1.74 -10.91 7.97
N ARG A 6 2.78 -10.50 7.24
CA ARG A 6 3.39 -9.19 7.43
C ARG A 6 2.32 -8.15 7.09
N ALA A 7 1.60 -7.67 8.11
CA ALA A 7 0.67 -6.58 7.94
C ALA A 7 1.47 -5.34 7.55
N SER A 8 0.96 -4.57 6.58
CA SER A 8 1.49 -3.23 6.33
C SER A 8 1.43 -2.44 7.64
N VAL A 9 2.59 -2.12 8.19
CA VAL A 9 2.70 -1.34 9.42
C VAL A 9 2.50 0.12 9.06
N ILE A 10 1.52 0.75 9.70
CA ILE A 10 1.28 2.18 9.64
C ILE A 10 1.61 2.78 11.00
N TYR A 11 2.28 3.93 11.00
CA TYR A 11 2.72 4.58 12.25
C TYR A 11 1.73 5.64 12.74
N TYR A 12 0.92 6.22 11.85
CA TYR A 12 0.03 7.35 12.17
C TYR A 12 -1.38 7.12 11.62
N CYS A 13 -2.38 7.49 12.41
CA CYS A 13 -3.77 7.47 11.98
C CYS A 13 -3.98 8.50 10.85
N PRO A 14 -4.51 8.11 9.68
CA PRO A 14 -4.73 9.06 8.57
C PRO A 14 -5.82 10.09 8.86
N PHE A 15 -6.57 9.94 9.97
CA PHE A 15 -7.67 10.84 10.35
C PHE A 15 -7.33 11.81 11.49
N CYS A 16 -6.48 11.43 12.45
CA CYS A 16 -6.15 12.28 13.61
C CYS A 16 -4.65 12.40 13.91
N ALA A 17 -3.79 11.80 13.08
CA ALA A 17 -2.32 11.80 13.22
C ALA A 17 -1.77 11.18 14.52
N GLU A 18 -2.59 10.47 15.30
CA GLU A 18 -2.15 9.76 16.50
C GLU A 18 -1.51 8.40 16.18
N GLU A 19 -0.62 7.94 17.05
CA GLU A 19 0.19 6.73 16.86
C GLU A 19 -0.44 5.47 17.50
N ASP A 20 -1.48 5.61 18.33
CA ASP A 20 -2.10 4.49 19.04
C ASP A 20 -3.03 3.65 18.15
N LEU A 21 -2.40 2.94 17.21
CA LEU A 21 -2.99 2.06 16.23
C LEU A 21 -2.82 0.60 16.65
N ARG A 22 -3.85 -0.23 16.41
CA ARG A 22 -3.78 -1.68 16.61
C ARG A 22 -4.38 -2.40 15.40
N PRO A 23 -3.77 -3.52 14.94
CA PRO A 23 -4.38 -4.34 13.91
C PRO A 23 -5.68 -4.95 14.43
N VAL A 24 -6.64 -5.15 13.55
CA VAL A 24 -7.85 -5.95 13.83
C VAL A 24 -7.84 -7.20 12.96
N GLU A 25 -8.43 -8.27 13.46
CA GLU A 25 -8.33 -9.59 12.83
C GLU A 25 -9.11 -9.67 11.51
N GLU A 26 -10.31 -9.07 11.49
CA GLU A 26 -11.14 -8.95 10.30
C GLU A 26 -11.73 -7.53 10.17
N PRO A 27 -11.77 -6.97 8.94
CA PRO A 27 -11.26 -7.53 7.69
C PRO A 27 -9.72 -7.50 7.58
N GLN A 28 -9.13 -8.32 6.70
CA GLN A 28 -7.67 -8.38 6.54
C GLN A 28 -7.07 -6.99 6.25
N GLY A 29 -5.98 -6.67 6.96
CA GLY A 29 -5.32 -5.37 6.81
C GLY A 29 -6.05 -4.21 7.46
N ALA A 30 -7.07 -4.47 8.30
CA ALA A 30 -7.72 -3.43 9.06
C ALA A 30 -6.96 -3.04 10.33
N TRP A 31 -7.14 -1.78 10.70
CA TRP A 31 -6.53 -1.12 11.84
C TRP A 31 -7.58 -0.30 12.57
N ARG A 32 -7.49 -0.27 13.90
CA ARG A 32 -8.26 0.64 14.75
C ARG A 32 -7.34 1.69 15.36
N CYS A 33 -7.81 2.93 15.43
CA CYS A 33 -7.18 3.99 16.23
C CYS A 33 -7.92 4.11 17.56
N ASN A 34 -7.21 3.98 18.68
CA ASN A 34 -7.85 4.11 19.99
C ASN A 34 -8.11 5.58 20.37
N ALA A 35 -7.38 6.54 19.79
CA ALA A 35 -7.56 7.97 20.08
C ALA A 35 -8.84 8.56 19.46
N CYS A 36 -9.20 8.14 18.24
CA CYS A 36 -10.39 8.66 17.54
C CYS A 36 -11.44 7.59 17.19
N ALA A 37 -11.27 6.37 17.69
CA ALA A 37 -12.16 5.21 17.54
C ALA A 37 -12.45 4.76 16.10
N ARG A 38 -11.74 5.27 15.08
CA ARG A 38 -11.94 4.88 13.68
C ARG A 38 -11.30 3.53 13.37
N VAL A 39 -12.00 2.73 12.58
CA VAL A 39 -11.51 1.49 11.98
C VAL A 39 -11.40 1.69 10.47
N PHE A 40 -10.29 1.29 9.88
CA PHE A 40 -10.03 1.45 8.44
C PHE A 40 -9.14 0.33 7.92
N THR A 41 -9.20 0.04 6.62
CA THR A 41 -8.38 -0.97 5.94
C THR A 41 -7.22 -0.33 5.19
N VAL A 42 -6.06 -0.99 5.20
CA VAL A 42 -4.91 -0.62 4.37
C VAL A 42 -4.62 -1.77 3.41
N GLN A 43 -4.63 -1.46 2.12
CA GLN A 43 -4.34 -2.40 1.04
C GLN A 43 -3.47 -1.72 -0.02
N MET A 44 -2.58 -2.49 -0.64
CA MET A 44 -1.87 -2.04 -1.84
C MET A 44 -2.86 -1.98 -3.01
N ALA A 45 -3.06 -0.79 -3.58
CA ALA A 45 -3.97 -0.61 -4.72
C ALA A 45 -3.35 -1.08 -6.04
N ALA A 46 -2.14 -0.61 -6.37
CA ALA A 46 -1.39 -1.00 -7.55
C ALA A 46 0.09 -0.59 -7.41
N LEU A 47 0.95 -1.16 -8.26
CA LEU A 47 2.29 -0.64 -8.52
C LEU A 47 2.22 0.24 -9.77
N ASP A 48 2.43 1.55 -9.62
CA ASP A 48 2.45 2.48 -10.75
C ASP A 48 3.82 2.45 -11.44
N THR A 49 3.94 1.64 -12.50
CA THR A 49 5.19 1.50 -13.27
C THR A 49 5.45 2.65 -14.24
N SER A 50 4.42 3.45 -14.54
CA SER A 50 4.49 4.55 -15.51
C SER A 50 5.47 5.67 -15.11
N ARG A 51 5.82 5.74 -13.83
CA ARG A 51 6.70 6.78 -13.26
C ARG A 51 8.10 6.30 -12.92
N ILE A 52 8.47 5.08 -13.31
CA ILE A 52 9.81 4.53 -13.07
C ILE A 52 10.74 5.00 -14.20
N PRO A 53 11.70 5.92 -13.96
CA PRO A 53 12.46 6.58 -15.05
C PRO A 53 13.26 5.62 -15.94
N GLY A 54 13.64 4.44 -15.45
CA GLY A 54 14.38 3.43 -16.23
C GLY A 54 13.50 2.55 -17.13
N ARG A 55 12.18 2.49 -16.88
CA ARG A 55 11.25 1.60 -17.62
C ARG A 55 10.63 2.31 -18.83
N VAL A 56 10.39 3.62 -18.72
CA VAL A 56 9.80 4.44 -19.78
C VAL A 56 10.58 4.31 -21.10
N ARG A 57 11.92 4.37 -21.04
CA ARG A 57 12.78 4.27 -22.23
C ARG A 57 12.66 2.91 -22.94
N GLU A 58 12.62 1.82 -22.18
CA GLU A 58 12.51 0.46 -22.73
C GLU A 58 11.12 0.21 -23.36
N GLU A 59 10.06 0.79 -22.76
CA GLU A 59 8.70 0.75 -23.30
C GLU A 59 8.58 1.56 -24.61
N GLU A 60 9.22 2.73 -24.71
CA GLU A 60 9.28 3.55 -25.93
C GLU A 60 9.99 2.81 -27.08
N GLU A 61 11.14 2.18 -26.81
CA GLU A 61 11.91 1.40 -27.79
C GLU A 61 11.12 0.18 -28.30
N LEU A 62 10.43 -0.54 -27.41
CA LEU A 62 9.57 -1.67 -27.76
C LEU A 62 8.35 -1.26 -28.60
N GLN A 63 7.73 -0.12 -28.29
CA GLN A 63 6.59 0.41 -29.04
C GLN A 63 6.99 0.86 -30.45
N SER A 64 8.16 1.47 -30.61
CA SER A 64 8.70 1.85 -31.92
C SER A 64 8.94 0.63 -32.81
N ARG A 65 9.51 -0.46 -32.25
CA ARG A 65 9.73 -1.71 -32.98
C ARG A 65 8.45 -2.45 -33.37
N ARG A 66 7.37 -2.30 -32.59
CA ARG A 66 6.08 -2.95 -32.88
C ARG A 66 5.28 -2.23 -33.97
N GLN A 67 5.58 -0.96 -34.23
CA GLN A 67 4.90 -0.11 -35.22
C GLN A 67 5.60 -0.07 -36.59
N SER A 68 6.68 -0.84 -36.76
CA SER A 68 7.40 -1.06 -38.02
C SER A 68 7.20 -2.49 -38.52
#